data_AF-A0A2P4Q7Y1-F1
#
_entry.id   AF-A0A2P4Q7Y1-F1
#
_cell.length_a   1.000
_cell.length_b   1.000
_cell.length_c   1.000
_cell.angle_alpha   90.00
_cell.angle_beta   90.00
_cell.angle_gamma   90.00
#
_symmetry.space_group_name_H-M   'P 1'
#
loop_
_entity.id
_entity.type
_entity.pdbx_description
1 polymer ?
#
loop_
_entity_poly.entity_id
_entity_poly.type
_entity_poly.pdbx_seq_one_letter_code
_entity_poly.pdbx_strand_id
1 'polypeptide(L)'
;MSLAKARKGLKTAKKGGILTDQQKSVNEFLRVPKSNKTSSRFSPFNRDQIREAYNYCAKFMKIANENPDNPIEKVLEYANEATETTDPELIRYALMSFITHHPSARNRNLRIPPLIQRSPESCVPQKKPGPRRS
;
A
#
# COMPACT_ATOMS: atom_id res chain seq x y z
N MET A 1 4.21 -24.23 -2.72
CA MET A 1 4.65 -23.61 -1.44
C MET A 1 3.42 -23.08 -0.69
N SER A 2 3.21 -23.45 0.58
CA SER A 2 2.06 -22.98 1.39
C SER A 2 2.27 -21.55 1.91
N LEU A 3 1.20 -20.76 2.02
CA LEU A 3 1.18 -19.40 2.60
C LEU A 3 1.83 -19.36 4.00
N ALA A 4 1.63 -20.43 4.78
CA ALA A 4 2.24 -20.60 6.10
C ALA A 4 3.77 -20.73 6.05
N LYS A 5 4.33 -21.36 5.00
CA LYS A 5 5.79 -21.46 4.78
C LYS A 5 6.39 -20.13 4.32
N ALA A 6 5.69 -19.39 3.46
CA ALA A 6 6.16 -18.08 2.96
C ALA A 6 6.19 -17.02 4.08
N ARG A 7 5.26 -17.06 5.04
CA ARG A 7 5.26 -16.19 6.22
C ARG A 7 6.40 -16.48 7.20
N LYS A 8 6.89 -17.73 7.26
CA LYS A 8 7.91 -18.18 8.22
C LYS A 8 9.33 -17.67 7.90
N GLY A 9 9.60 -17.32 6.64
CA GLY A 9 10.90 -16.83 6.16
C GLY A 9 11.05 -15.31 6.14
N LEU A 10 9.98 -14.55 6.39
CA LEU A 10 10.04 -13.09 6.41
C LEU A 10 10.60 -12.61 7.75
N LYS A 11 11.89 -12.27 7.78
CA LYS A 11 12.53 -11.51 8.87
C LYS A 11 12.03 -10.06 8.87
N THR A 12 10.75 -9.82 9.13
CA THR A 12 10.19 -8.46 9.18
C THR A 12 9.44 -8.25 10.48
N ALA A 13 10.22 -8.26 11.54
CA ALA A 13 10.07 -7.55 12.81
C ALA A 13 11.11 -8.18 13.73
N LYS A 14 11.87 -7.39 14.51
CA LYS A 14 12.35 -7.92 15.79
C LYS A 14 11.10 -8.48 16.47
N LYS A 15 11.04 -9.78 16.74
CA LYS A 15 9.99 -10.38 17.57
C LYS A 15 9.84 -9.47 18.81
N GLY A 16 8.74 -8.75 18.92
CA GLY A 16 8.48 -7.83 20.05
C GLY A 16 8.69 -6.32 19.82
N GLY A 17 8.97 -5.84 18.60
CA GLY A 17 9.00 -4.38 18.34
C GLY A 17 7.58 -3.79 18.32
N ILE A 18 7.28 -2.87 19.23
CA ILE A 18 6.01 -2.11 19.24
C ILE A 18 5.92 -1.33 17.93
N LEU A 19 4.86 -1.60 17.14
CA LEU A 19 4.56 -0.79 15.96
C LEU A 19 4.05 0.58 16.42
N THR A 20 4.62 1.65 15.87
CA THR A 20 4.08 3.00 16.04
C THR A 20 2.69 3.08 15.43
N ASP A 21 1.83 3.95 15.97
CA ASP A 21 0.46 4.09 15.46
C ASP A 21 0.44 4.57 14.02
N GLN A 22 1.37 5.45 13.63
CA GLN A 22 1.58 5.86 12.24
C GLN A 22 1.90 4.67 11.32
N GLN A 23 2.74 3.72 11.75
CA GLN A 23 3.02 2.53 10.97
C GLN A 23 1.80 1.62 10.85
N LYS A 24 0.94 1.55 11.88
CA LYS A 24 -0.33 0.81 11.82
C LYS A 24 -1.27 1.41 10.78
N SER A 25 -1.46 2.73 10.79
CA SER A 25 -2.29 3.45 9.82
C SER A 25 -1.80 3.25 8.39
N VAL A 26 -0.48 3.33 8.15
CA VAL A 26 0.12 3.03 6.85
C VAL A 26 -0.13 1.58 6.42
N ASN A 27 0.05 0.62 7.34
CA ASN A 27 -0.18 -0.79 7.04
C ASN A 27 -1.63 -1.08 6.69
N GLU A 28 -2.56 -0.44 7.38
CA GLU A 28 -3.98 -0.55 7.15
C GLU A 28 -4.36 0.02 5.79
N PHE A 29 -3.92 1.25 5.47
CA PHE A 29 -4.20 1.90 4.20
C PHE A 29 -3.69 1.09 2.99
N LEU A 30 -2.47 0.54 3.11
CA LEU A 30 -1.84 -0.24 2.04
C LEU A 30 -2.42 -1.65 1.88
N ARG A 31 -3.27 -2.10 2.81
CA ARG A 31 -3.88 -3.44 2.73
C ARG A 31 -4.93 -3.48 1.62
N VAL A 32 -4.78 -4.44 0.72
CA VAL A 32 -5.70 -4.70 -0.38
C VAL A 32 -6.90 -5.51 0.15
N PRO A 33 -8.15 -5.04 -0.03
CA PRO A 33 -9.34 -5.81 0.31
C PRO A 33 -9.50 -7.01 -0.63
N LYS A 34 -10.15 -8.07 -0.14
CA LYS A 34 -10.28 -9.34 -0.88
C LYS A 34 -11.14 -9.28 -2.14
N SER A 35 -11.94 -8.24 -2.31
CA SER A 35 -12.93 -8.16 -3.39
C SER A 35 -13.01 -6.78 -4.01
N ASN A 36 -11.97 -6.36 -4.72
CA ASN A 36 -12.07 -5.21 -5.61
C ASN A 36 -12.42 -5.71 -7.01
N LYS A 37 -13.72 -5.93 -7.25
CA LYS A 37 -14.25 -6.05 -8.62
C LYS A 37 -14.38 -4.65 -9.21
N THR A 38 -13.26 -4.05 -9.58
CA THR A 38 -13.28 -2.85 -10.44
C THR A 38 -13.14 -3.29 -11.90
N SER A 39 -13.82 -2.58 -12.81
CA SER A 39 -13.76 -2.85 -14.26
C SER A 39 -12.39 -2.55 -14.87
N SER A 40 -11.60 -1.70 -14.20
CA SER A 40 -10.25 -1.30 -14.54
C SER A 40 -9.36 -1.41 -13.30
N ARG A 41 -8.13 -1.88 -13.49
CA ARG A 41 -7.12 -2.05 -12.43
C ARG A 41 -5.89 -1.23 -12.78
N PHE A 42 -5.33 -0.51 -11.81
CA PHE A 42 -4.05 0.17 -11.95
C PHE A 42 -2.96 -0.76 -12.48
N SER A 43 -2.20 -0.26 -13.46
CA SER A 43 -1.02 -0.88 -14.01
C SER A 43 0.11 0.15 -14.08
N PRO A 44 1.29 -0.14 -13.48
CA PRO A 44 2.43 0.77 -13.57
C PRO A 44 3.00 0.85 -15.00
N PHE A 45 2.57 -0.03 -15.90
CA PHE A 45 2.96 -0.01 -17.31
C PHE A 45 2.03 0.84 -18.19
N ASN A 46 0.88 1.28 -17.66
CA ASN A 46 0.03 2.25 -18.33
C ASN A 46 0.58 3.66 -18.05
N ARG A 47 0.93 4.38 -19.13
CA ARG A 47 1.57 5.71 -19.06
C ARG A 47 0.69 6.78 -18.41
N ASP A 48 -0.61 6.74 -18.62
CA ASP A 48 -1.52 7.76 -18.08
C ASP A 48 -1.72 7.52 -16.58
N GLN A 49 -1.96 6.25 -16.20
CA GLN A 49 -2.12 5.86 -14.80
C GLN A 49 -0.86 6.11 -13.98
N ILE A 50 0.34 5.84 -14.51
CA ILE A 50 1.58 6.09 -13.76
C ILE A 50 1.87 7.59 -13.62
N ARG A 51 1.57 8.39 -14.65
CA ARG A 51 1.70 9.85 -14.59
C ARG A 51 0.76 10.41 -13.52
N GLU A 52 -0.48 9.94 -13.48
CA GLU A 52 -1.44 10.32 -12.45
C GLU A 52 -0.97 9.91 -11.04
N ALA A 53 -0.45 8.70 -10.88
CA ALA A 53 0.13 8.26 -9.62
C ALA A 53 1.29 9.16 -9.15
N TYR A 54 2.15 9.62 -10.07
CA TYR A 54 3.21 10.57 -9.75
C TYR A 54 2.67 11.95 -9.38
N ASN A 55 1.59 12.41 -10.00
CA ASN A 55 0.94 13.65 -9.60
C ASN A 55 0.40 13.56 -8.16
N TYR A 56 -0.22 12.43 -7.78
CA TYR A 56 -0.64 12.20 -6.39
C TYR A 56 0.55 12.12 -5.43
N CYS A 57 1.64 11.44 -5.83
CA CYS A 57 2.86 11.42 -5.04
C CYS A 57 3.40 12.83 -4.80
N ALA A 58 3.45 13.68 -5.83
CA ALA A 58 3.87 15.08 -5.71
C ALA A 58 2.96 15.88 -4.76
N LYS A 59 1.64 15.66 -4.82
CA LYS A 59 0.69 16.26 -3.86
C LYS A 59 0.98 15.80 -2.42
N PHE A 60 1.25 14.51 -2.21
CA PHE A 60 1.64 14.00 -0.88
C PHE A 60 2.94 14.64 -0.38
N MET A 61 3.94 14.80 -1.24
CA MET A 61 5.17 15.51 -0.89
C MET A 61 4.88 16.95 -0.45
N LYS A 62 4.02 17.66 -1.20
CA LYS A 62 3.62 19.04 -0.89
C LYS A 62 2.91 19.14 0.46
N ILE A 63 1.89 18.30 0.69
CA ILE A 63 1.13 18.26 1.94
C ILE A 63 2.06 17.98 3.13
N ALA A 64 2.99 17.04 2.99
CA ALA A 64 3.93 16.70 4.05
C ALA A 64 4.92 17.84 4.36
N ASN A 65 5.31 18.64 3.36
CA ASN A 65 6.17 19.80 3.56
C ASN A 65 5.42 20.98 4.21
N GLU A 66 4.14 21.16 3.87
CA GLU A 66 3.28 22.20 4.44
C GLU A 66 2.87 21.91 5.89
N ASN A 67 2.91 20.64 6.31
CA ASN A 67 2.48 20.18 7.63
C ASN A 67 3.61 19.44 8.36
N PRO A 68 4.68 20.12 8.82
CA PRO A 68 5.85 19.46 9.40
C PRO A 68 5.57 18.74 10.73
N ASP A 69 4.57 19.20 11.48
CA ASP A 69 4.18 18.63 12.77
C ASP A 69 3.53 17.25 12.62
N ASN A 70 2.57 17.12 11.71
CA ASN A 70 1.80 15.90 11.44
C ASN A 70 1.75 15.50 9.95
N PRO A 71 2.90 15.36 9.27
CA PRO A 71 2.96 15.21 7.81
C PRO A 71 2.33 13.91 7.31
N ILE A 72 2.47 12.83 8.09
CA ILE A 72 1.99 11.50 7.71
C ILE A 72 0.46 11.42 7.84
N GLU A 73 -0.08 12.01 8.90
CA GLU A 73 -1.51 12.04 9.15
C GLU A 73 -2.24 12.81 8.04
N LYS A 74 -1.75 14.01 7.70
CA LYS A 74 -2.32 14.81 6.61
C LYS A 74 -2.23 14.15 5.24
N VAL A 75 -1.14 13.45 4.97
CA VAL A 75 -1.02 12.65 3.74
C VAL A 75 -2.03 11.51 3.72
N LEU A 76 -2.25 10.82 4.83
CA LEU A 76 -3.21 9.72 4.91
C LEU A 76 -4.67 10.20 4.84
N GLU A 77 -5.00 11.33 5.47
CA GLU A 77 -6.31 12.00 5.32
C GLU A 77 -6.61 12.26 3.84
N TYR A 78 -5.70 12.97 3.15
CA TYR A 78 -5.87 13.26 1.73
C TYR A 78 -5.88 11.99 0.85
N ALA A 79 -5.09 10.98 1.21
CA ALA A 79 -5.09 9.72 0.49
C ALA A 79 -6.44 8.99 0.61
N ASN A 80 -7.08 8.99 1.79
CA ASN A 80 -8.41 8.42 1.98
C ASN A 80 -9.45 9.15 1.12
N GLU A 81 -9.48 10.49 1.17
CA GLU A 81 -10.37 11.30 0.33
C GLU A 81 -10.16 11.01 -1.17
N ALA A 82 -8.91 10.88 -1.62
CA ALA A 82 -8.60 10.59 -3.01
C ALA A 82 -9.11 9.21 -3.46
N THR A 83 -9.21 8.22 -2.56
CA THR A 83 -9.76 6.89 -2.90
C THR A 83 -11.26 6.89 -3.18
N GLU A 84 -11.99 7.94 -2.80
CA GLU A 84 -13.42 8.06 -3.12
C GLU A 84 -13.67 8.36 -4.61
N THR A 85 -12.71 9.01 -5.26
CA THR A 85 -12.84 9.49 -6.65
C THR A 85 -11.89 8.80 -7.62
N THR A 86 -10.80 8.19 -7.13
CA THR A 86 -9.72 7.61 -7.93
C THR A 86 -9.51 6.15 -7.59
N ASP A 87 -8.93 5.37 -8.52
CA ASP A 87 -8.58 3.96 -8.26
C ASP A 87 -7.72 3.82 -6.99
N PRO A 88 -8.20 3.11 -5.96
CA PRO A 88 -7.46 2.92 -4.73
C PRO A 88 -6.08 2.28 -4.93
N GLU A 89 -5.87 1.45 -5.96
CA GLU A 89 -4.56 0.86 -6.23
C GLU A 89 -3.54 1.90 -6.72
N LEU A 90 -4.00 2.87 -7.51
CA LEU A 90 -3.20 4.00 -7.95
C LEU A 90 -2.76 4.85 -6.75
N ILE A 91 -3.69 5.17 -5.85
CA ILE A 91 -3.39 5.95 -4.64
C ILE A 91 -2.43 5.19 -3.72
N ARG A 92 -2.61 3.88 -3.54
CA ARG A 92 -1.64 3.04 -2.79
C ARG A 92 -0.25 3.06 -3.41
N TYR A 93 -0.16 3.03 -4.74
CA TYR A 93 1.13 3.13 -5.43
C TYR A 93 1.81 4.48 -5.19
N ALA A 94 1.04 5.57 -5.29
CA ALA A 94 1.52 6.91 -4.98
C ALA A 94 2.02 7.02 -3.53
N LEU A 95 1.28 6.45 -2.56
CA LEU A 95 1.67 6.46 -1.15
C LEU A 95 2.95 5.64 -0.89
N MET A 96 3.09 4.48 -1.54
CA MET A 96 4.34 3.69 -1.48
C MET A 96 5.53 4.50 -2.00
N SER A 97 5.34 5.23 -3.10
CA SER A 97 6.38 6.11 -3.66
C SER A 97 6.74 7.23 -2.67
N PHE A 98 5.73 7.86 -2.04
CA PHE A 98 5.94 8.86 -0.99
C PHE A 98 6.77 8.32 0.19
N ILE A 99 6.36 7.17 0.75
CA ILE A 99 7.06 6.54 1.89
C ILE A 99 8.53 6.23 1.55
N THR A 100 8.79 5.84 0.30
CA THR A 100 10.14 5.48 -0.17
C THR A 100 11.06 6.70 -0.25
N HIS A 101 10.54 7.87 -0.63
CA HIS A 101 11.36 9.01 -1.00
C HIS A 101 11.31 10.19 -0.02
N HIS A 102 10.25 10.37 0.76
CA HIS A 102 10.09 11.57 1.58
C HIS A 102 10.89 11.51 2.90
N PRO A 103 11.64 12.57 3.28
CA PRO A 103 12.38 12.62 4.53
C PRO A 103 11.51 12.40 5.77
N SER A 104 10.28 12.95 5.81
CA SER A 104 9.40 12.77 6.96
C SER A 104 9.04 11.30 7.22
N ALA A 105 8.90 10.50 6.17
CA ALA A 105 8.65 9.06 6.29
C ALA A 105 9.91 8.31 6.74
N ARG A 106 11.07 8.67 6.18
CA ARG A 106 12.37 8.12 6.56
C ARG A 106 12.72 8.39 8.02
N ASN A 107 12.58 9.64 8.47
CA ASN A 107 12.89 10.07 9.83
C ASN A 107 12.00 9.37 10.87
N ARG A 108 10.77 9.04 10.49
CA ARG A 108 9.81 8.28 11.31
C ARG A 108 9.97 6.75 11.16
N ASN A 109 10.96 6.28 10.41
CA ASN A 109 11.22 4.87 10.12
C ASN A 109 10.00 4.13 9.54
N LEU A 110 9.16 4.82 8.78
CA LEU A 110 8.02 4.17 8.13
C LEU A 110 8.50 3.20 7.06
N ARG A 111 7.84 2.04 7.01
CA ARG A 111 8.15 0.98 6.06
C ARG A 111 6.91 0.57 5.29
N ILE A 112 7.12 0.22 4.02
CA ILE A 112 6.08 -0.42 3.23
C ILE A 112 5.95 -1.87 3.73
N PRO A 113 4.76 -2.31 4.17
CA PRO A 113 4.54 -3.68 4.58
C PRO A 113 4.82 -4.62 3.39
N PRO A 114 5.41 -5.79 3.62
CA PRO A 114 5.71 -6.76 2.57
C PRO A 114 4.47 -7.21 1.81
N LEU A 115 4.65 -7.63 0.55
CA LEU A 115 3.54 -7.99 -0.34
C LEU A 115 2.59 -9.02 0.27
N ILE A 116 3.11 -10.03 0.97
CA ILE A 116 2.30 -11.07 1.63
C ILE A 116 1.39 -10.56 2.76
N GLN A 117 1.69 -9.40 3.33
CA GLN A 117 0.87 -8.74 4.35
C GLN A 117 -0.17 -7.81 3.70
N ARG A 118 0.26 -7.03 2.70
CA ARG A 118 -0.62 -6.05 2.02
C ARG A 118 -1.55 -6.68 0.98
N SER A 119 -1.11 -7.70 0.24
CA SER A 119 -1.89 -8.41 -0.78
C SER A 119 -1.57 -9.92 -0.77
N PRO A 120 -2.10 -10.66 0.23
CA PRO A 120 -1.81 -12.09 0.37
C PRO A 120 -2.28 -12.91 -0.84
N GLU A 121 -3.36 -12.50 -1.50
CA GLU A 121 -3.94 -13.20 -2.65
C GLU A 121 -3.05 -13.11 -3.90
N SER A 122 -2.27 -12.05 -4.04
CA SER A 122 -1.27 -11.92 -5.12
C SER A 122 -0.04 -12.81 -4.92
N CYS A 123 0.19 -13.31 -3.70
CA CYS A 123 1.35 -14.15 -3.37
C CYS A 123 1.08 -15.65 -3.44
N VAL A 124 -0.15 -16.06 -3.78
CA VAL A 124 -0.56 -17.47 -3.79
C VAL A 124 -1.19 -17.80 -5.13
N PRO A 125 -0.86 -18.96 -5.73
CA PRO A 125 -1.54 -19.42 -6.93
C PRO A 125 -3.04 -19.53 -6.69
N GLN A 126 -3.85 -19.11 -7.66
CA GLN A 126 -5.28 -19.38 -7.62
C GLN A 126 -5.51 -20.90 -7.64
N LYS A 127 -6.36 -21.39 -6.75
CA LYS A 127 -6.81 -22.79 -6.82
C LYS A 127 -7.58 -22.95 -8.13
N LYS A 128 -7.19 -23.94 -8.95
CA LYS A 128 -8.02 -24.35 -10.08
C LYS A 128 -9.43 -24.65 -9.55
N PRO A 129 -10.50 -24.15 -10.18
CA PRO A 129 -11.83 -24.68 -9.90
C PRO A 129 -11.77 -26.19 -10.14
N GLY A 130 -12.24 -26.97 -9.16
CA GLY A 130 -12.28 -28.42 -9.31
C GLY A 130 -13.11 -28.84 -10.53
N PRO A 131 -12.92 -30.06 -11.07
CA PRO A 131 -13.77 -30.54 -12.15
C PRO A 131 -15.23 -30.38 -11.74
N ARG A 132 -16.03 -29.72 -12.59
CA ARG A 132 -17.48 -29.68 -12.41
C ARG A 132 -17.95 -31.14 -12.44
N ARG A 133 -18.46 -31.64 -11.32
CA ARG A 133 -19.15 -32.93 -11.31
C ARG A 133 -20.42 -32.73 -12.13
N SER A 134 -20.45 -33.35 -13.31
CA SER A 134 -21.64 -33.52 -14.15
C SER A 134 -22.61 -34.49 -13.49
#